data_AF-A0A6G2TSH5-F1
#
_entry.id   AF-A0A6G2TSH5-F1
#
_cell.length_a   1.000
_cell.length_b   1.000
_cell.length_c   1.000
_cell.angle_alpha   90.00
_cell.angle_beta   90.00
_cell.angle_gamma   90.00
#
_symmetry.space_group_name_H-M   'P 1'
#
loop_
_entity.id
_entity.type
_entity.pdbx_description
1 polymer ?
#
loop_
_entity_poly.entity_id
_entity_poly.type
_entity_poly.pdbx_seq_one_letter_code
_entity_poly.pdbx_strand_id
1 'polypeptide(L)' 'FERQVTLQKDLAAKCRATNASVLPHVTTRNTARDMDVIRGALGEKKISYFGYSYGTYLGTVYTQMFPGR' A
#
# COMPACT_ATOMS: atom_id res chain seq x y z
N PHE A 1 4.36 16.44 26.03
CA PHE A 1 3.45 16.63 24.88
C PHE A 1 4.13 17.39 23.74
N GLU A 2 4.50 18.68 23.91
CA GLU A 2 5.15 19.49 22.87
C GLU A 2 6.34 18.83 22.16
N ARG A 3 7.26 18.23 22.94
CA ARG A 3 8.41 17.51 22.39
C ARG A 3 8.02 16.41 21.39
N GLN A 4 6.92 15.69 21.63
CA GLN A 4 6.46 14.66 20.70
C GLN A 4 5.84 15.27 19.44
N VAL A 5 5.09 16.36 19.57
CA VAL A 5 4.50 17.06 18.42
C VAL A 5 5.59 17.59 17.49
N THR A 6 6.62 18.24 18.04
CA THR A 6 7.76 18.73 17.25
C THR A 6 8.47 17.59 16.53
N LEU A 7 8.74 16.49 17.23
CA LEU A 7 9.38 15.31 16.62
C LEU A 7 8.58 14.76 15.43
N GLN A 8 7.26 14.63 15.56
CA GLN A 8 6.41 14.09 14.49
C GLN A 8 6.28 15.05 13.31
N LYS A 9 6.23 16.37 13.55
CA LYS A 9 6.25 17.40 12.49
C LYS A 9 7.54 17.36 11.67
N ASP A 10 8.67 17.30 12.35
CA ASP A 10 9.99 17.24 11.70
C ASP A 10 10.15 15.95 10.89
N LEU A 11 9.67 14.82 11.43
CA LEU A 11 9.66 13.56 10.71
C LEU A 11 8.82 13.64 9.43
N ALA A 12 7.59 14.15 9.52
CA ALA A 12 6.71 14.32 8.36
C ALA A 12 7.33 15.25 7.29
N ALA A 13 7.96 16.34 7.72
CA ALA A 13 8.66 17.26 6.82
C ALA A 13 9.82 16.59 6.08
N LYS A 14 10.63 15.77 6.78
CA LYS A 14 11.73 15.01 6.18
C LYS A 14 11.24 13.97 5.17
N CYS A 15 10.16 13.26 5.48
CA CYS A 15 9.52 12.34 4.53
C CYS A 15 9.07 13.09 3.26
N ARG A 16 8.42 14.26 3.42
CA ARG A 16 7.96 15.07 2.29
C ARG A 16 9.11 15.63 1.44
N ALA A 17 10.17 16.13 2.06
CA ALA A 17 11.31 16.71 1.35
C ALA A 17 11.99 15.71 0.40
N THR A 18 11.98 14.43 0.75
CA THR A 18 12.66 13.36 -0.01
C THR A 18 11.73 12.57 -0.93
N ASN A 19 10.44 12.47 -0.60
CA ASN A 19 9.50 11.56 -1.26
C ASN A 19 8.23 12.26 -1.79
N ALA A 20 8.25 13.59 -1.97
CA ALA A 20 7.07 14.37 -2.35
C ALA A 20 6.30 13.82 -3.55
N SER A 21 6.99 13.29 -4.56
CA SER A 21 6.36 12.74 -5.77
C SER A 21 5.65 11.40 -5.54
N VAL A 22 6.18 10.55 -4.66
CA VAL A 22 5.65 9.18 -4.45
C VAL A 22 4.67 9.10 -3.30
N LEU A 23 4.76 9.99 -2.31
CA LEU A 23 3.92 9.96 -1.09
C LEU A 23 2.41 9.83 -1.37
N PRO A 24 1.81 10.54 -2.35
CA PRO A 24 0.38 10.39 -2.66
C PRO A 24 0.00 8.99 -3.18
N HIS A 25 0.99 8.21 -3.64
CA HIS A 25 0.80 6.92 -4.28
C HIS A 25 1.11 5.74 -3.37
N VAL A 26 1.77 5.94 -2.23
CA VAL A 26 2.05 4.87 -1.24
C VAL A 26 0.77 4.57 -0.45
N THR A 27 -0.14 3.81 -1.06
CA THR A 27 -1.42 3.43 -0.46
C THR A 27 -1.68 1.94 -0.65
N THR A 28 -2.42 1.32 0.27
CA THR A 28 -2.84 -0.09 0.16
C THR A 28 -3.62 -0.36 -1.12
N ARG A 29 -4.42 0.61 -1.61
CA ARG A 29 -5.17 0.47 -2.87
C ARG A 29 -4.25 0.43 -4.08
N ASN A 30 -3.17 1.20 -4.08
CA ASN A 30 -2.18 1.11 -5.17
C ASN A 30 -1.38 -0.18 -5.08
N THR A 31 -0.98 -0.61 -3.89
CA THR A 31 -0.38 -1.95 -3.71
C THR A 31 -1.30 -3.06 -4.21
N ALA A 32 -2.62 -2.96 -3.98
CA ALA A 32 -3.59 -3.92 -4.52
C ALA A 32 -3.67 -3.89 -6.06
N ARG A 33 -3.53 -2.72 -6.70
CA ARG A 33 -3.42 -2.62 -8.17
C ARG A 33 -2.14 -3.28 -8.67
N ASP A 34 -1.03 -3.07 -7.97
CA ASP A 34 0.25 -3.70 -8.31
C ASP A 34 0.16 -5.23 -8.21
N MET A 35 -0.58 -5.74 -7.22
CA MET A 35 -0.89 -7.18 -7.13
C MET A 35 -1.68 -7.71 -8.35
N ASP A 36 -2.66 -6.96 -8.87
CA ASP A 36 -3.42 -7.39 -10.08
C ASP A 36 -2.55 -7.33 -11.34
N VAL A 37 -1.64 -6.36 -11.42
CA VAL A 37 -0.62 -6.29 -12.49
C VAL A 37 0.29 -7.52 -12.43
N ILE A 38 0.79 -7.89 -11.24
CA ILE A 38 1.62 -9.09 -11.06
C ILE A 38 0.85 -10.35 -11.44
N ARG A 39 -0.40 -10.52 -10.95
CA ARG A 39 -1.27 -11.64 -11.35
C ARG A 39 -1.38 -11.71 -12.88
N GLY A 40 -1.63 -10.58 -13.54
CA GLY A 40 -1.73 -10.49 -15.00
C GLY A 40 -0.44 -10.85 -15.72
N ALA A 41 0.71 -10.37 -15.23
CA ALA A 41 2.02 -10.67 -15.80
C ALA A 41 2.40 -12.15 -15.66
N LEU A 42 1.90 -12.82 -14.61
CA LEU A 42 2.04 -14.27 -14.42
C LEU A 42 1.06 -15.10 -15.28
N GLY A 43 0.13 -14.46 -16.00
CA GLY A 43 -0.89 -15.15 -16.81
C GLY A 43 -2.01 -15.79 -15.99
N GLU A 44 -2.07 -15.54 -14.69
CA GLU A 44 -3.00 -16.18 -13.78
C GLU A 44 -4.40 -15.57 -13.90
N LYS A 45 -5.46 -16.38 -14.05
CA LYS A 45 -6.84 -15.86 -14.08
C LYS A 45 -7.30 -15.35 -12.71
N LYS A 46 -6.77 -15.97 -11.64
CA LYS A 46 -7.09 -15.67 -10.25
C LYS A 46 -5.83 -15.78 -9.40
N ILE A 47 -5.61 -14.85 -8.48
CA ILE A 47 -4.46 -14.87 -7.59
C ILE A 47 -4.61 -15.93 -6.49
N SER A 48 -3.52 -16.63 -6.18
CA SER A 48 -3.35 -17.36 -4.92
C SER A 48 -2.54 -16.49 -3.97
N TYR A 49 -3.18 -15.98 -2.92
CA TYR A 49 -2.59 -14.98 -2.04
C TYR A 49 -2.48 -15.48 -0.60
N PHE A 50 -1.29 -15.38 -0.02
CA PHE A 50 -1.05 -15.58 1.41
C PHE A 50 -0.72 -14.24 2.07
N GLY A 51 -1.55 -13.81 3.02
CA GLY A 51 -1.41 -12.53 3.72
C GLY A 51 -1.21 -12.72 5.22
N TYR A 52 -0.20 -12.06 5.79
CA TYR A 52 0.04 -11.99 7.23
C TYR A 52 0.21 -10.53 7.67
N SER A 53 -0.23 -10.20 8.90
CA SER A 53 -0.17 -8.84 9.44
C SER A 53 -0.87 -7.84 8.51
N TYR A 54 -0.20 -6.76 8.08
CA TYR A 54 -0.70 -5.83 7.07
C TYR A 54 -1.18 -6.52 5.78
N GLY A 55 -0.58 -7.65 5.41
CA GLY A 55 -1.01 -8.47 4.27
C GLY A 55 -2.46 -8.93 4.37
N THR A 56 -3.00 -9.16 5.58
CA THR A 56 -4.41 -9.50 5.76
C THR A 56 -5.33 -8.35 5.31
N TYR A 57 -4.97 -7.12 5.67
CA TYR A 57 -5.73 -5.94 5.23
C TYR A 57 -5.56 -5.70 3.73
N LEU A 58 -4.34 -5.84 3.20
CA LEU A 58 -4.08 -5.76 1.77
C LEU A 58 -4.91 -6.77 0.97
N GLY A 59 -4.99 -8.02 1.41
CA GLY A 59 -5.85 -9.04 0.80
C GLY A 59 -7.32 -8.65 0.82
N THR A 60 -7.80 -8.06 1.92
CA THR A 60 -9.18 -7.53 2.00
C THR A 60 -9.43 -6.39 1.01
N VAL A 61 -8.48 -5.46 0.86
CA VAL A 61 -8.59 -4.38 -0.13
C VAL A 61 -8.56 -4.93 -1.56
N TYR A 62 -7.72 -5.92 -1.84
CA TYR A 62 -7.64 -6.57 -3.14
C TYR A 62 -8.98 -7.21 -3.53
N THR A 63 -9.60 -8.00 -2.64
CA THR A 63 -10.88 -8.66 -2.94
C THR A 63 -12.04 -7.68 -3.13
N GLN A 64 -12.01 -6.52 -2.47
CA GLN A 64 -12.97 -5.44 -2.70
C GLN A 64 -12.78 -4.75 -4.06
N MET A 65 -11.53 -4.58 -4.50
CA MET A 65 -11.21 -3.87 -5.75
C MET A 65 -11.31 -4.77 -6.99
N PHE A 66 -10.99 -6.05 -6.87
CA PHE A 66 -10.94 -7.02 -7.97
C PHE A 66 -11.72 -8.30 -7.62
N PRO A 67 -13.04 -8.21 -7.42
CA PRO A 67 -13.84 -9.38 -7.05
C PRO A 67 -13.74 -10.47 -8.12
N GLY A 68 -13.41 -11.69 -7.70
CA GLY A 68 -13.30 -12.85 -8.59
C GLY A 68 -11.95 -12.99 -9.32
N ARG A 69 -10.97 -12.13 -9.04
CA ARG A 69 -9.58 -12.26 -9.51
C ARG A 69 -8.63 -12.69 -8.40
#